data_AF-A0A1L5KVD3-F1
#
_entry.id   AF-A0A1L5KVD3-F1
#
_cell.length_a   1.000
_cell.length_b   1.000
_cell.length_c   1.000
_cell.angle_alpha   90.00
_cell.angle_beta   90.00
_cell.angle_gamma   90.00
#
_symmetry.space_group_name_H-M   'P 1'
#
loop_
_entity.id
_entity.type
_entity.pdbx_description
1 polymer ?
#
loop_
_entity_poly.entity_id
_entity_poly.type
_entity_poly.pdbx_seq_one_letter_code
_entity_poly.pdbx_strand_id
1 'polypeptide(L)' 'MKPLISVISVNYNGYWLTCAMVESLRRHVTAPLEIIVVDNGSARDEAAMLR' A
#
# COMPACT_ATOMS: atom_id res chain seq x y z
N MET A 1 -19.85 3.05 -14.62
CA MET A 1 -19.05 3.02 -13.37
C MET A 1 -17.70 2.41 -13.67
N LYS A 2 -16.61 2.91 -13.08
CA LYS A 2 -15.31 2.21 -13.12
C LYS A 2 -15.34 1.08 -12.06
N PRO A 3 -14.79 -0.12 -12.35
CA PRO A 3 -14.71 -1.19 -11.35
C PRO A 3 -13.80 -0.78 -10.20
N LEU A 4 -14.06 -1.33 -9.01
CA LEU A 4 -13.12 -1.27 -7.89
C LEU A 4 -11.91 -2.15 -8.20
N ILE A 5 -10.71 -1.63 -7.99
CA ILE A 5 -9.46 -2.39 -8.13
C ILE A 5 -8.86 -2.62 -6.75
N SER A 6 -8.59 -3.88 -6.45
CA SER A 6 -7.86 -4.29 -5.25
C SER A 6 -6.36 -4.39 -5.53
N VAL A 7 -5.56 -3.57 -4.87
CA VAL A 7 -4.10 -3.64 -4.92
C VAL A 7 -3.62 -4.28 -3.63
N ILE A 8 -3.10 -5.50 -3.74
CA ILE A 8 -2.49 -6.22 -2.62
C ILE A 8 -0.98 -6.15 -2.80
N SER A 9 -0.28 -5.59 -1.83
CA SER A 9 1.18 -5.47 -1.82
C SER A 9 1.74 -6.04 -0.54
N VAL A 10 2.88 -6.73 -0.62
CA VAL A 10 3.59 -7.27 0.54
C VAL A 10 4.74 -6.34 0.90
N ASN A 11 4.83 -5.96 2.17
CA ASN A 11 5.88 -5.12 2.73
C ASN A 11 6.83 -5.95 3.62
N TYR A 12 8.13 -5.76 3.46
CA TYR A 12 9.14 -6.31 4.37
C TYR A 12 10.33 -5.34 4.50
N ASN A 13 10.47 -4.70 5.65
CA ASN A 13 11.48 -3.65 5.92
C ASN A 13 11.50 -2.53 4.85
N GLY A 14 10.33 -2.24 4.29
CA GLY A 14 10.15 -1.46 3.07
C GLY A 14 9.37 -0.16 3.29
N TYR A 15 9.12 0.24 4.55
CA TYR A 15 8.20 1.31 4.93
C TYR A 15 8.15 2.50 3.97
N TRP A 16 9.28 3.16 3.73
CA TRP A 16 9.33 4.37 2.89
C TRP A 16 8.95 4.11 1.44
N LEU A 17 9.36 2.96 0.89
CA LEU A 17 9.01 2.57 -0.47
C LEU A 17 7.52 2.21 -0.55
N THR A 18 6.99 1.52 0.45
CA THR A 18 5.57 1.20 0.54
C THR A 18 4.72 2.47 0.63
N CYS A 19 5.10 3.45 1.44
CA CYS A 19 4.44 4.76 1.48
C CYS A 19 4.48 5.46 0.11
N ALA A 20 5.64 5.50 -0.55
CA ALA A 20 5.78 6.11 -1.86
C ALA A 20 4.93 5.40 -2.94
N MET A 21 4.83 4.08 -2.87
CA MET A 21 3.94 3.28 -3.74
C MET A 21 2.47 3.65 -3.51
N VAL A 22 2.01 3.68 -2.26
CA VAL A 22 0.62 4.06 -1.92
C VAL A 22 0.30 5.47 -2.44
N GLU A 23 1.19 6.43 -2.20
CA GLU A 23 1.05 7.81 -2.69
C GLU A 23 1.01 7.88 -4.22
N SER A 24 1.87 7.12 -4.91
CA SER A 24 1.89 7.07 -6.36
C SER A 24 0.59 6.48 -6.94
N LEU A 25 0.07 5.40 -6.33
CA LEU A 25 -1.20 4.79 -6.74
C LEU A 25 -2.36 5.77 -6.58
N ARG A 26 -2.46 6.43 -5.41
CA ARG A 26 -3.48 7.46 -5.15
C ARG A 26 -3.40 8.64 -6.13
N ARG A 27 -2.20 9.01 -6.58
CA ARG A 27 -2.00 10.14 -7.49
C ARG A 27 -2.37 9.82 -8.94
N HIS A 28 -2.05 8.62 -9.42
CA HIS A 28 -2.12 8.31 -10.86
C HIS A 28 -3.28 7.41 -11.26
N VAL A 29 -3.82 6.60 -10.33
CA VAL A 29 -4.93 5.71 -10.64
C VAL A 29 -6.24 6.43 -10.39
N THR A 30 -7.03 6.60 -11.45
CA THR A 30 -8.32 7.32 -11.40
C THR A 30 -9.53 6.38 -11.29
N ALA A 31 -9.30 5.09 -11.16
CA ALA A 31 -10.33 4.12 -10.80
C ALA A 31 -10.44 4.02 -9.26
N PRO A 32 -11.60 3.66 -8.71
CA PRO A 32 -11.71 3.37 -7.28
C PRO A 32 -10.70 2.30 -6.87
N LEU A 33 -9.98 2.54 -5.77
CA LEU A 33 -8.96 1.64 -5.23
C LEU A 33 -9.31 1.19 -3.80
N GLU A 34 -9.07 -0.08 -3.52
CA GLU A 34 -8.71 -0.56 -2.17
C GLU A 34 -7.24 -0.99 -2.19
N ILE A 35 -6.48 -0.60 -1.17
CA ILE A 35 -5.06 -0.94 -1.06
C ILE A 35 -4.85 -1.69 0.24
N ILE A 36 -4.37 -2.92 0.14
CA ILE A 36 -4.08 -3.80 1.27
C ILE A 36 -2.57 -4.03 1.29
N VAL A 37 -1.92 -3.50 2.32
CA VAL A 37 -0.51 -3.78 2.57
C VAL A 37 -0.42 -4.90 3.59
N VAL A 38 0.19 -6.01 3.17
CA VAL A 38 0.47 -7.16 4.04
C VAL A 38 1.89 -7.02 4.55
N ASP A 39 2.06 -6.72 5.83
CA ASP A 39 3.38 -6.75 6.44
C ASP A 39 3.83 -8.19 6.66
N ASN A 40 5.01 -8.55 6.13
CA ASN A 40 5.58 -9.89 6.17
C ASN A 40 6.54 -10.08 7.35
N GLY A 41 6.17 -9.55 8.52
CA GLY A 41 6.99 -9.62 9.73
C GLY A 41 8.24 -8.75 9.64
N SER A 42 8.06 -7.47 9.30
CA SER A 42 9.16 -6.51 9.30
C SER A 42 9.83 -6.43 10.68
N ALA A 43 11.12 -6.07 10.72
CA ALA A 43 11.90 -5.98 11.96
C ALA A 43 11.37 -4.90 12.92
N ARG A 44 10.69 -3.90 12.37
CA ARG A 44 9.88 -2.92 13.10
C ARG A 44 8.43 -3.19 12.76
N ASP A 45 7.52 -2.78 13.64
CA ASP A 45 6.08 -2.81 13.37
C ASP A 45 5.72 -1.73 12.32
N GLU A 46 6.09 -1.99 11.07
CA GLU A 46 5.82 -1.10 9.93
C GLU A 46 4.33 -1.05 9.62
N ALA A 47 3.58 -2.10 9.94
CA ALA A 47 2.12 -2.11 9.85
C ALA A 47 1.50 -1.02 10.72
N ALA A 48 1.94 -0.88 11.99
CA ALA A 48 1.49 0.20 12.87
C ALA A 48 1.96 1.60 12.44
N MET A 49 3.00 1.69 11.61
CA MET A 49 3.53 2.95 11.09
C MET A 49 2.80 3.43 9.83
N LEU A 50 2.14 2.54 9.09
CA LEU A 50 1.32 2.88 7.92
C LEU A 50 0.01 3.54 8.39
N ARG A 51 -0.27 4.75 7.91
CA ARG A 51 -1.46 5.55 8.24
C ARG A 51 -2.22 5.96 6.98
#